data_AF-A0AA42XDF4-F1
#
_entry.id   AF-A0AA42XDF4-F1
#
_cell.length_a   1.000
_cell.length_b   1.000
_cell.length_c   1.000
_cell.angle_alpha   90.00
_cell.angle_beta   90.00
_cell.angle_gamma   90.00
#
_symmetry.space_group_name_H-M   'P 1'
#
loop_
_entity.id
_entity.type
_entity.pdbx_description
1 polymer ?
#
loop_
_entity_poly.entity_id
_entity_poly.type
_entity_poly.pdbx_seq_one_letter_code
_entity_poly.pdbx_strand_id
1 'polypeptide(L)'
;MKAIEKALLIKELHQLIDGLEHQPLSFFEIARSKKRIREIFALCDEPIFQKQLEAYKALTQPQAAAERWIQQSPYQHTYIGLFQYESALTDALKQQAGFAWGVLYKSGLGWQIAFQSTPATLSSSPWHIKFEHAYQWLLSHAQSAQHPENFPFLTTSETSEEVAEVAEVA
;
A
#
# COMPACT_ATOMS: atom_id res chain seq x y z
N MET A 1 -4.34 -13.87 -34.91
CA MET A 1 -4.50 -12.40 -34.92
C MET A 1 -3.26 -11.75 -35.51
N LYS A 2 -3.40 -10.78 -36.42
CA LYS A 2 -2.26 -10.11 -37.08
C LYS A 2 -1.55 -9.16 -36.12
N ALA A 3 -0.25 -8.90 -36.33
CA ALA A 3 0.55 -8.02 -35.45
C ALA A 3 -0.04 -6.59 -35.31
N ILE A 4 -0.63 -6.07 -36.39
CA ILE A 4 -1.27 -4.74 -36.39
C ILE A 4 -2.54 -4.72 -35.54
N GLU A 5 -3.39 -5.76 -35.65
CA GLU A 5 -4.60 -5.91 -34.83
C GLU A 5 -4.25 -5.97 -33.35
N LYS A 6 -3.17 -6.70 -33.00
CA LYS A 6 -2.64 -6.75 -31.64
C LYS A 6 -2.21 -5.38 -31.13
N ALA A 7 -1.44 -4.62 -31.93
CA ALA A 7 -1.00 -3.28 -31.54
C ALA A 7 -2.17 -2.32 -31.29
N LEU A 8 -3.24 -2.44 -32.09
CA LEU A 8 -4.46 -1.66 -31.89
C LEU A 8 -5.19 -2.04 -30.60
N LEU A 9 -5.31 -3.33 -30.29
CA LEU A 9 -5.90 -3.79 -29.03
C LEU A 9 -5.07 -3.35 -27.82
N ILE A 10 -3.74 -3.36 -27.90
CA ILE A 10 -2.85 -2.84 -26.84
C ILE A 10 -3.09 -1.34 -26.63
N LYS A 11 -3.20 -0.57 -27.72
CA LYS A 11 -3.46 0.87 -27.63
C LYS A 11 -4.83 1.14 -26.99
N GLU A 12 -5.87 0.44 -27.44
CA GLU A 12 -7.22 0.52 -26.89
C GLU A 12 -7.23 0.18 -25.39
N LEU A 13 -6.54 -0.89 -25.00
CA LEU A 13 -6.45 -1.33 -23.61
C LEU A 13 -5.81 -0.27 -22.70
N HIS A 14 -4.72 0.37 -23.15
CA HIS A 14 -4.10 1.46 -22.38
C HIS A 14 -5.06 2.63 -22.19
N GLN A 15 -5.78 3.05 -23.24
CA GLN A 15 -6.74 4.14 -23.16
C GLN A 15 -7.89 3.82 -22.20
N LEU A 16 -8.38 2.58 -22.21
CA LEU A 16 -9.46 2.15 -21.33
C LEU A 16 -9.01 2.07 -19.86
N ILE A 17 -7.77 1.63 -19.58
CA ILE A 17 -7.22 1.60 -18.22
C ILE A 17 -6.96 3.02 -17.71
N ASP A 18 -6.31 3.86 -18.51
CA ASP A 18 -6.00 5.26 -18.18
C ASP A 18 -7.29 6.04 -17.87
N GLY A 19 -8.32 5.87 -18.69
CA GLY A 19 -9.64 6.45 -18.45
C GLY A 19 -10.27 5.99 -17.13
N LEU A 20 -10.15 4.71 -16.78
CA LEU A 20 -10.69 4.20 -15.51
C LEU A 20 -9.88 4.64 -14.28
N GLU A 21 -8.59 4.91 -14.42
CA GLU A 21 -7.72 5.34 -13.32
C GLU A 21 -7.73 6.85 -13.07
N HIS A 22 -7.88 7.65 -14.12
CA HIS A 22 -7.60 9.08 -14.05
C HIS A 22 -8.76 9.98 -14.48
N GLN A 23 -9.78 9.45 -15.16
CA GLN A 23 -10.91 10.25 -15.64
C GLN A 23 -12.18 10.06 -14.79
N PRO A 24 -12.95 11.13 -14.55
CA PRO A 24 -14.25 11.05 -13.91
C PRO A 24 -15.31 10.52 -14.90
N LEU A 25 -15.40 9.19 -15.02
CA LEU A 25 -16.34 8.51 -15.91
C LEU A 25 -17.71 8.28 -15.25
N SER A 26 -18.79 8.29 -16.04
CA SER A 26 -20.10 7.87 -15.58
C SER A 26 -20.16 6.36 -15.31
N PHE A 27 -21.13 5.89 -14.51
CA PHE A 27 -21.32 4.46 -14.25
C PHE A 27 -21.50 3.63 -15.52
N PHE A 28 -22.19 4.18 -16.52
CA PHE A 28 -22.38 3.53 -17.82
C PHE A 28 -21.06 3.39 -18.56
N GLU A 29 -20.24 4.44 -18.61
CA GLU A 29 -18.92 4.41 -19.24
C GLU A 29 -17.96 3.48 -18.52
N ILE A 30 -17.98 3.46 -17.19
CA ILE A 30 -17.20 2.50 -16.38
C ILE A 30 -17.60 1.07 -16.73
N ALA A 31 -18.90 0.76 -16.80
CA ALA A 31 -19.39 -0.57 -17.14
C ALA A 31 -19.00 -0.97 -18.57
N ARG A 32 -19.12 -0.03 -19.52
CA ARG A 32 -18.75 -0.22 -20.93
C ARG A 32 -17.25 -0.49 -21.07
N SER A 33 -16.40 0.33 -20.45
CA SER A 33 -14.95 0.15 -20.45
C SER A 33 -14.55 -1.19 -19.82
N LYS A 34 -15.13 -1.53 -18.67
CA LYS A 34 -14.89 -2.85 -18.02
C LYS A 34 -15.35 -4.02 -18.89
N LYS A 35 -16.47 -3.90 -19.62
CA LYS A 35 -16.92 -4.95 -20.55
C LYS A 35 -15.92 -5.09 -21.70
N ARG A 36 -15.54 -3.98 -22.33
CA ARG A 36 -14.62 -3.99 -23.48
C ARG A 36 -13.25 -4.56 -23.12
N ILE A 37 -12.70 -4.20 -21.96
CA ILE A 37 -11.42 -4.76 -21.50
C ILE A 37 -11.50 -6.30 -21.35
N ARG A 38 -12.59 -6.84 -20.80
CA ARG A 38 -12.80 -8.30 -20.71
C ARG A 38 -12.87 -8.96 -22.08
N GLU A 39 -13.54 -8.33 -23.05
CA GLU A 39 -13.58 -8.81 -24.43
C GLU A 39 -12.18 -8.82 -25.06
N ILE A 40 -11.37 -7.77 -24.85
CA ILE A 40 -9.99 -7.70 -25.35
C ILE A 40 -9.15 -8.84 -24.76
N PHE A 41 -9.26 -9.10 -23.45
CA PHE A 41 -8.53 -10.22 -22.84
C PHE A 41 -9.00 -11.59 -23.31
N ALA A 42 -10.29 -11.78 -23.56
CA ALA A 42 -10.80 -13.04 -24.11
C ALA A 42 -10.29 -13.32 -25.53
N LEU A 43 -9.81 -12.28 -26.25
CA LEU A 43 -9.20 -12.42 -27.57
C LEU A 43 -7.70 -12.76 -27.51
N CYS A 44 -7.09 -12.76 -26.33
CA CYS A 44 -5.65 -12.80 -26.15
C CYS A 44 -5.21 -13.88 -25.14
N ASP A 45 -4.80 -15.06 -25.62
CA ASP A 45 -4.13 -16.12 -24.83
C ASP A 45 -2.58 -15.96 -24.79
N GLU A 46 -2.06 -14.73 -24.86
CA GLU A 46 -0.62 -14.48 -25.01
C GLU A 46 0.01 -13.67 -23.85
N PRO A 47 1.27 -13.99 -23.46
CA PRO A 47 1.98 -13.35 -22.34
C PRO A 47 2.20 -11.84 -22.50
N ILE A 48 2.04 -11.28 -23.70
CA ILE A 48 2.23 -9.85 -23.97
C ILE A 48 1.14 -8.96 -23.33
N PHE A 49 -0.01 -9.54 -22.99
CA PHE A 49 -1.12 -8.84 -22.32
C PHE A 49 -1.16 -9.09 -20.81
N GLN A 50 -0.25 -9.90 -20.27
CA GLN A 50 -0.26 -10.34 -18.88
C GLN A 50 -0.17 -9.17 -17.91
N LYS A 51 0.75 -8.22 -18.18
CA LYS A 51 0.98 -7.05 -17.32
C LYS A 51 -0.23 -6.12 -17.27
N GLN A 52 -0.89 -5.94 -18.41
CA GLN A 52 -2.10 -5.10 -18.53
C GLN A 52 -3.31 -5.81 -17.92
N LEU A 53 -3.37 -7.14 -18.02
CA LEU A 53 -4.36 -7.97 -17.35
C LEU A 53 -4.22 -7.89 -15.83
N GLU A 54 -3.00 -7.92 -15.32
CA GLU A 54 -2.70 -7.73 -13.90
C GLU A 54 -3.11 -6.33 -13.42
N ALA A 55 -2.77 -5.28 -14.17
CA ALA A 55 -3.20 -3.92 -13.87
C ALA A 55 -4.74 -3.79 -13.82
N TYR A 56 -5.43 -4.36 -14.82
CA TYR A 56 -6.90 -4.37 -14.83
C TYR A 56 -7.51 -5.19 -13.68
N LYS A 57 -6.92 -6.33 -13.32
CA LYS A 57 -7.34 -7.13 -12.15
C LYS A 57 -7.14 -6.35 -10.86
N ALA A 58 -6.03 -5.63 -10.70
CA ALA A 58 -5.81 -4.77 -9.54
C ALA A 58 -6.86 -3.66 -9.44
N LEU A 59 -7.30 -3.11 -10.57
CA LEU A 59 -8.33 -2.08 -10.62
C LEU A 59 -9.75 -2.61 -10.36
N THR A 60 -10.07 -3.79 -10.89
CA THR A 60 -11.44 -4.35 -10.81
C THR A 60 -11.68 -5.29 -9.64
N GLN A 61 -10.62 -5.90 -9.11
CA GLN A 61 -10.63 -6.84 -8.00
C GLN A 61 -9.47 -6.51 -7.04
N PRO A 62 -9.48 -5.32 -6.42
CA PRO A 62 -8.36 -4.83 -5.61
C PRO A 62 -8.00 -5.78 -4.47
N GLN A 63 -9.00 -6.38 -3.82
CA GLN A 63 -8.82 -7.37 -2.76
C GLN A 63 -8.09 -8.63 -3.23
N ALA A 64 -8.55 -9.24 -4.32
CA ALA A 64 -7.90 -10.44 -4.87
C ALA A 64 -6.49 -10.15 -5.42
N ALA A 65 -6.21 -8.92 -5.86
CA ALA A 65 -4.87 -8.52 -6.28
C ALA A 65 -3.93 -8.34 -5.08
N ALA A 66 -4.40 -7.66 -4.02
CA ALA A 66 -3.64 -7.50 -2.78
C ALA A 66 -3.34 -8.86 -2.13
N GLU A 67 -4.32 -9.76 -2.04
CA GLU A 67 -4.09 -11.11 -1.49
C GLU A 67 -2.98 -11.86 -2.23
N ARG A 68 -2.97 -11.83 -3.57
CA ARG A 68 -1.89 -12.46 -4.35
C ARG A 68 -0.53 -11.84 -4.06
N TRP A 69 -0.48 -10.52 -3.89
CA TRP A 69 0.74 -9.81 -3.52
C TRP A 69 1.26 -10.26 -2.15
N ILE A 70 0.35 -10.39 -1.18
CA ILE A 70 0.67 -10.82 0.18
C ILE A 70 1.21 -12.25 0.20
N GLN A 71 0.67 -13.15 -0.61
CA GLN A 71 1.18 -14.52 -0.74
C GLN A 71 2.60 -14.61 -1.33
N GLN A 72 3.10 -13.53 -1.94
CA GLN A 72 4.47 -13.45 -2.46
C GLN A 72 5.40 -12.65 -1.52
N SER A 73 4.86 -12.11 -0.43
CA SER A 73 5.58 -11.27 0.52
C SER A 73 6.41 -12.08 1.52
N PRO A 74 7.62 -11.59 1.92
CA PRO A 74 8.37 -12.15 3.04
C PRO A 74 7.61 -12.14 4.38
N TYR A 75 6.66 -11.22 4.55
CA TYR A 75 5.87 -11.04 5.78
C TYR A 75 4.55 -11.80 5.77
N GLN A 76 4.32 -12.72 4.81
CA GLN A 76 3.08 -13.49 4.72
C GLN A 76 2.74 -14.26 6.00
N HIS A 77 3.74 -14.76 6.73
CA HIS A 77 3.55 -15.60 7.91
C HIS A 77 3.03 -14.82 9.13
N THR A 78 3.15 -13.49 9.11
CA THR A 78 2.67 -12.60 10.17
C THR A 78 1.44 -11.80 9.75
N TYR A 79 0.90 -12.09 8.56
CA TYR A 79 -0.33 -11.48 8.06
C TYR A 79 -1.55 -12.15 8.69
N ILE A 80 -2.43 -11.35 9.28
CA ILE A 80 -3.62 -11.84 10.00
C ILE A 80 -4.94 -11.64 9.26
N GLY A 81 -4.94 -10.91 8.13
CA GLY A 81 -6.11 -10.82 7.26
C GLY A 81 -6.52 -9.42 6.81
N LEU A 82 -7.58 -9.41 6.00
CA LEU A 82 -8.29 -8.24 5.51
C LEU A 82 -9.52 -8.00 6.42
N PHE A 83 -9.65 -6.79 6.93
CA PHE A 83 -10.72 -6.41 7.84
C PHE A 83 -11.59 -5.32 7.23
N GLN A 84 -12.86 -5.28 7.65
CA GLN A 84 -13.80 -4.24 7.21
C GLN A 84 -13.78 -3.02 8.13
N TYR A 85 -13.45 -3.23 9.41
CA TYR A 85 -13.49 -2.21 10.45
C TYR A 85 -12.15 -2.14 11.19
N GLU A 86 -11.72 -0.93 11.52
CA GLU A 86 -10.47 -0.68 12.23
C GLU A 86 -10.45 -1.28 13.64
N SER A 87 -11.60 -1.29 14.33
CA SER A 87 -11.76 -1.95 15.64
C SER A 87 -11.45 -3.44 15.56
N ALA A 88 -12.05 -4.14 14.58
CA ALA A 88 -11.82 -5.57 14.39
C ALA A 88 -10.37 -5.91 14.07
N LEU A 89 -9.71 -5.09 13.23
CA LEU A 89 -8.28 -5.24 12.95
C LEU A 89 -7.43 -5.02 14.22
N THR A 90 -7.73 -3.97 14.97
CA THR A 90 -7.00 -3.63 16.19
C THR A 90 -7.12 -4.72 17.25
N ASP A 91 -8.32 -5.24 17.47
CA ASP A 91 -8.57 -6.31 18.43
C ASP A 91 -7.86 -7.60 18.02
N ALA A 92 -7.87 -7.93 16.73
CA ALA A 92 -7.16 -9.09 16.21
C ALA A 92 -5.63 -8.97 16.34
N LEU A 93 -5.07 -7.76 16.16
CA LEU A 93 -3.64 -7.49 16.34
C LEU A 93 -3.22 -7.63 17.80
N LYS A 94 -4.01 -7.10 18.73
CA LYS A 94 -3.75 -7.20 20.19
C LYS A 94 -3.73 -8.63 20.73
N GLN A 95 -4.40 -9.56 20.05
CA GLN A 95 -4.40 -10.98 20.42
C GLN A 95 -3.11 -11.71 20.00
N GLN A 96 -2.26 -11.10 19.18
CA GLN A 96 -1.02 -11.72 18.71
C GLN A 96 0.10 -11.54 19.73
N ALA A 97 0.87 -12.60 19.95
CA ALA A 97 1.98 -12.61 20.91
C ALA A 97 3.26 -11.93 20.37
N GLY A 98 3.34 -11.68 19.07
CA GLY A 98 4.51 -11.11 18.40
C GLY A 98 4.12 -10.14 17.29
N PHE A 99 5.05 -9.90 16.37
CA PHE A 99 4.80 -9.05 15.22
C PHE A 99 3.68 -9.62 14.35
N ALA A 100 2.68 -8.81 14.07
CA ALA A 100 1.55 -9.17 13.22
C ALA A 100 1.05 -7.94 12.48
N TRP A 101 0.45 -8.15 11.31
CA TRP A 101 -0.08 -7.06 10.51
C TRP A 101 -1.33 -7.48 9.73
N GLY A 102 -2.20 -6.51 9.47
CA GLY A 102 -3.42 -6.72 8.72
C GLY A 102 -3.81 -5.45 7.96
N VAL A 103 -4.84 -5.57 7.13
CA VAL A 103 -5.17 -4.52 6.16
C VAL A 103 -6.65 -4.16 6.15
N LEU A 104 -6.93 -2.90 5.85
CA LEU A 104 -8.26 -2.37 5.60
C LEU A 104 -8.36 -1.92 4.15
N TYR A 105 -9.54 -2.12 3.56
CA TYR A 105 -9.88 -1.58 2.25
C TYR A 105 -11.17 -0.78 2.33
N LYS A 106 -11.14 0.47 1.87
CA LYS A 106 -12.33 1.32 1.75
C LYS A 106 -12.41 1.89 0.33
N SER A 107 -13.53 1.64 -0.35
CA SER A 107 -13.78 2.22 -1.67
C SER A 107 -13.68 3.75 -1.61
N GLY A 108 -12.89 4.35 -2.48
CA GLY A 108 -12.64 5.80 -2.53
C GLY A 108 -11.46 6.30 -1.68
N LEU A 109 -11.10 5.61 -0.59
CA LEU A 109 -9.92 5.95 0.22
C LEU A 109 -8.72 5.04 -0.07
N GLY A 110 -8.98 3.80 -0.53
CA GLY A 110 -7.96 2.81 -0.86
C GLY A 110 -7.63 1.91 0.33
N TRP A 111 -6.34 1.82 0.63
CA TRP A 111 -5.72 0.82 1.50
C TRP A 111 -5.08 1.45 2.72
N GLN A 112 -5.22 0.78 3.84
CA GLN A 112 -4.48 1.09 5.07
C GLN A 112 -3.92 -0.21 5.65
N ILE A 113 -2.68 -0.16 6.13
CA ILE A 113 -2.04 -1.28 6.82
C ILE A 113 -1.85 -0.89 8.28
N ALA A 114 -2.18 -1.80 9.19
CA ALA A 114 -1.81 -1.69 10.58
C ALA A 114 -0.96 -2.89 11.00
N PHE A 115 0.00 -2.66 11.88
CA PHE A 115 0.81 -3.70 12.47
C PHE A 115 1.00 -3.49 13.97
N GLN A 116 1.28 -4.59 14.66
CA GLN A 116 1.74 -4.61 16.03
C GLN A 116 3.22 -4.98 16.06
N SER A 117 4.03 -4.20 16.77
CA SER A 117 5.44 -4.52 17.04
C SER A 117 5.63 -5.19 18.41
N THR A 118 6.87 -5.54 18.74
CA THR A 118 7.26 -5.96 20.09
C THR A 118 8.29 -4.95 20.61
N PRO A 119 8.04 -4.19 21.70
CA PRO A 119 6.85 -4.22 22.58
C PRO A 119 5.54 -3.85 21.88
N ALA A 120 4.40 -4.25 22.46
CA ALA A 120 3.04 -4.21 21.88
C ALA A 120 2.52 -2.79 21.57
N THR A 121 3.11 -2.18 20.55
CA THR A 121 2.74 -0.88 20.00
C THR A 121 2.02 -1.09 18.69
N LEU A 122 0.84 -0.49 18.57
CA LEU A 122 0.04 -0.51 17.36
C LEU A 122 0.41 0.69 16.48
N SER A 123 0.71 0.43 15.22
CA SER A 123 1.01 1.47 14.22
C SER A 123 0.13 1.27 13.00
N SER A 124 -0.38 2.37 12.41
CA SER A 124 -1.21 2.35 11.21
C SER A 124 -0.67 3.33 10.16
N SER A 125 -0.70 2.91 8.89
CA SER A 125 -0.32 3.77 7.77
C SER A 125 -1.37 4.84 7.51
N PRO A 126 -1.02 5.91 6.77
CA PRO A 126 -2.00 6.70 6.03
C PRO A 126 -2.80 5.83 5.04
N TRP A 127 -3.91 6.38 4.52
CA TRP A 127 -4.65 5.76 3.43
C TRP A 127 -3.92 5.97 2.10
N HIS A 128 -3.77 4.91 1.31
CA HIS A 128 -3.15 4.95 0.00
C HIS A 128 -4.06 4.33 -1.07
N ILE A 129 -4.19 5.00 -2.21
CA ILE A 129 -4.98 4.49 -3.34
C ILE A 129 -4.45 3.14 -3.86
N LYS A 130 -3.12 2.97 -3.88
CA LYS A 130 -2.44 1.74 -4.33
C LYS A 130 -1.94 0.94 -3.13
N PHE A 131 -2.21 -0.37 -3.13
CA PHE A 131 -1.78 -1.29 -2.09
C PHE A 131 -0.25 -1.28 -1.90
N GLU A 132 0.50 -1.24 -3.01
CA GLU A 132 1.97 -1.17 -3.01
C GLU A 132 2.51 -0.05 -2.10
N HIS A 133 1.91 1.14 -2.14
CA HIS A 133 2.40 2.27 -1.35
C HIS A 133 2.16 2.05 0.15
N ALA A 134 1.00 1.48 0.51
CA ALA A 134 0.73 1.11 1.91
C ALA A 134 1.68 -0.01 2.37
N TYR A 135 2.02 -0.93 1.48
CA TYR A 135 2.95 -2.02 1.77
C TYR A 135 4.41 -1.52 1.91
N GLN A 136 4.86 -0.55 1.12
CA GLN A 136 6.16 0.10 1.32
C GLN A 136 6.27 0.82 2.67
N TRP A 137 5.16 1.39 3.14
CA TRP A 137 5.09 1.96 4.50
C TRP A 137 5.31 0.88 5.56
N LEU A 138 4.66 -0.29 5.43
CA LEU A 138 4.89 -1.43 6.33
C LEU A 138 6.37 -1.83 6.35
N LEU A 139 7.00 -1.98 5.17
CA LEU A 139 8.40 -2.41 5.09
C LEU A 139 9.35 -1.44 5.80
N SER A 140 9.16 -0.13 5.61
CA SER A 140 10.01 0.89 6.22
C SER A 140 9.84 0.97 7.75
N HIS A 141 8.62 0.77 8.26
CA HIS A 141 8.34 0.92 9.69
C HIS A 141 8.51 -0.40 10.47
N ALA A 142 8.25 -1.54 9.84
CA ALA A 142 8.47 -2.85 10.45
C ALA A 142 9.95 -3.12 10.71
N GLN A 143 10.84 -2.71 9.80
CA GLN A 143 12.30 -2.85 9.99
C GLN A 143 12.80 -2.04 11.20
N SER A 144 12.35 -0.79 11.34
CA SER A 144 12.69 0.04 12.50
C SER A 144 12.09 -0.50 13.81
N ALA A 145 10.89 -1.06 13.77
CA ALA A 145 10.21 -1.58 14.95
C ALA A 145 10.74 -2.95 15.42
N GLN A 146 11.37 -3.73 14.53
CA GLN A 146 11.98 -5.03 14.87
C GLN A 146 13.45 -4.90 15.33
N HIS A 147 14.13 -3.78 15.05
CA HIS A 147 15.48 -3.46 15.51
C HIS A 147 15.51 -2.16 16.34
N PRO A 148 15.14 -2.19 17.62
CA PRO A 148 15.16 -1.00 18.49
C PRO A 148 16.57 -0.51 18.88
N GLU A 149 17.66 -1.23 18.57
CA GLU A 149 19.02 -0.90 19.04
C GLU A 149 19.81 0.10 18.17
N ASN A 150 19.24 0.66 17.09
CA ASN A 150 19.90 1.72 16.30
C ASN A 150 19.30 3.10 16.61
N PHE A 151 19.40 3.52 17.86
CA PHE A 151 19.44 4.94 18.20
C PHE A 151 20.91 5.36 18.31
N PRO A 152 21.47 6.18 17.41
CA PRO A 152 22.67 6.92 17.77
C PRO A 152 22.26 7.83 18.94
N PHE A 153 22.89 7.58 20.08
CA PHE A 153 22.79 8.34 21.31
C PHE A 153 22.72 9.84 21.02
N LEU A 154 21.65 10.49 21.47
CA LEU A 154 21.69 11.90 21.81
C LEU A 154 22.69 12.04 22.95
N THR A 155 23.94 12.39 22.64
CA THR A 155 24.87 12.92 23.63
C THR A 155 24.38 14.30 24.02
N THR A 156 23.69 14.34 25.15
CA THR A 156 23.83 15.31 26.25
C THR A 156 24.14 16.76 25.90
N SER A 157 23.19 17.61 26.26
CA SER A 157 23.33 19.05 26.48
C SER A 157 24.40 19.39 27.52
N GLU A 158 25.27 20.35 27.20
CA GLU A 158 25.77 21.40 28.09
C GLU A 158 25.74 22.69 27.25
N THR A 159 24.68 23.49 27.31
CA THR A 159 24.48 24.63 28.22
C THR A 159 25.74 25.50 28.40
N SER A 160 25.84 26.58 27.63
CA SER A 160 26.50 27.82 28.07
C SER A 160 26.16 28.96 27.09
N GLU A 161 25.01 29.59 27.32
CA GLU A 161 24.80 31.00 27.03
C GLU A 161 24.26 31.63 28.31
N GLU A 162 25.10 32.38 29.02
CA GLU A 162 24.64 33.51 29.82
C GLU A 162 25.69 34.62 29.77
N VAL A 163 25.18 35.83 29.57
CA VAL A 163 25.82 37.07 29.15
C VAL A 163 25.84 38.02 30.35
N ALA A 164 26.83 38.93 30.41
CA ALA A 164 26.86 40.19 31.17
C ALA A 164 26.95 40.08 32.72
N GLU A 165 27.53 40.98 33.52
CA GLU A 165 28.20 42.29 33.38
C GLU A 165 28.64 42.75 34.81
N VAL A 166 29.85 43.32 34.94
CA VAL A 166 30.33 44.41 35.85
C VAL A 166 30.48 44.25 37.39
N ALA A 167 31.54 44.94 37.88
CA ALA A 167 31.83 45.52 39.21
C ALA A 167 32.43 44.58 40.30
N GLU A 168 33.40 44.94 41.14
CA GLU A 168 34.30 46.10 41.36
C GLU A 168 35.27 45.72 42.52
N VAL A 169 36.42 46.41 42.63
CA VAL A 169 37.29 46.63 43.84
C VAL A 169 37.93 45.42 44.58
N ALA A 170 39.27 45.33 44.51
CA ALA A 170 40.21 45.59 45.62
C ALA A 170 41.67 45.46 45.15
#